data_AF-G3GW82-F1
#
_entry.id   AF-G3GW82-F1
#
_cell.length_a   1.000
_cell.length_b   1.000
_cell.length_c   1.000
_cell.angle_alpha   90.00
_cell.angle_beta   90.00
_cell.angle_gamma   90.00
#
_symmetry.space_group_name_H-M   'P 1'
#
loop_
_entity.id
_entity.type
_entity.pdbx_description
1 polymer ?
#
loop_
_entity_poly.entity_id
_entity_poly.type
_entity_poly.pdbx_seq_one_letter_code
_entity_poly.pdbx_strand_id
1 'polypeptide(L)'
;MPSDCEFSFFDPNDASCQEILFDPKTSVSELFAILRQWVPQVQQNIDIIGNEILKRGCNVNDRDGLTDMTLLHYTCKSGAHGIGDVETAVKFAAQLIDLGADSSLRSRWTNMNALHYAAYFDVPELIRVILKTSKPKGKCWQMSVASGVL
;
A
#
# COMPACT_ATOMS: atom_id res chain seq x y z
N MET A 1 -37.62 -4.89 -2.92
CA MET A 1 -36.25 -4.79 -2.36
C MET A 1 -36.39 -4.89 -0.85
N PRO A 2 -35.51 -5.62 -0.13
CA PRO A 2 -35.54 -5.58 1.32
C PRO A 2 -35.21 -4.16 1.79
N SER A 3 -36.01 -3.64 2.72
CA SER A 3 -36.06 -2.22 3.07
C SER A 3 -35.12 -1.80 4.20
N ASP A 4 -34.32 -2.72 4.76
CA ASP A 4 -33.51 -2.46 5.97
C ASP A 4 -32.06 -2.97 5.84
N CYS A 5 -31.45 -2.82 4.65
CA CYS A 5 -30.01 -3.04 4.53
C CYS A 5 -29.30 -1.73 4.88
N GLU A 6 -29.03 -1.49 6.18
CA GLU A 6 -27.97 -0.54 6.52
C GLU A 6 -26.69 -1.04 5.84
N PHE A 7 -26.18 -0.29 4.87
CA PHE A 7 -24.88 -0.56 4.28
C PHE A 7 -23.82 -0.27 5.34
N SER A 8 -23.56 -1.22 6.23
CA SER A 8 -22.48 -1.10 7.20
C SER A 8 -21.15 -1.27 6.47
N PHE A 9 -20.27 -0.29 6.63
CA PHE A 9 -18.89 -0.41 6.16
C PHE A 9 -18.13 -1.43 6.99
N PHE A 10 -17.07 -2.01 6.42
CA PHE A 10 -16.23 -2.94 7.16
C PHE A 10 -15.45 -2.20 8.25
N ASP A 11 -15.60 -2.62 9.51
CA ASP A 11 -14.87 -2.07 10.64
C ASP A 11 -13.99 -3.15 11.28
N PRO A 12 -12.66 -3.11 11.11
CA PRO A 12 -11.74 -4.08 11.73
C PRO A 12 -11.80 -4.16 13.27
N ASN A 13 -12.49 -3.21 13.93
CA ASN A 13 -12.71 -3.23 15.37
C ASN A 13 -14.02 -3.93 15.78
N ASP A 14 -14.94 -4.18 14.83
CA ASP A 14 -16.17 -4.90 15.09
C ASP A 14 -15.92 -6.42 15.14
N ALA A 15 -16.58 -7.11 16.08
CA ALA A 15 -16.37 -8.54 16.30
C ALA A 15 -16.72 -9.38 15.06
N SER A 16 -17.80 -9.06 14.35
CA SER A 16 -18.21 -9.81 13.14
C SER A 16 -17.23 -9.59 11.98
N CYS A 17 -16.67 -8.39 11.86
CA CYS A 17 -15.64 -8.09 10.88
C CYS A 17 -14.31 -8.77 11.22
N GLN A 18 -13.96 -8.88 12.51
CA GLN A 18 -12.76 -9.62 12.94
C GLN A 18 -12.86 -11.12 12.65
N GLU A 19 -14.04 -11.72 12.80
CA GLU A 19 -14.28 -13.11 12.39
C GLU A 19 -13.95 -13.30 10.90
N ILE A 20 -14.36 -12.36 10.03
CA ILE A 20 -14.02 -12.41 8.60
C ILE A 20 -12.52 -12.16 8.38
N LEU A 21 -11.93 -11.17 9.04
CA LEU A 21 -10.54 -10.76 8.84
C LEU A 21 -9.55 -11.87 9.22
N PHE A 22 -9.83 -12.57 10.32
CA PHE A 22 -8.93 -13.59 10.89
C PHE A 22 -9.33 -15.03 10.55
N ASP A 23 -10.46 -15.28 9.89
CA ASP A 23 -10.79 -16.62 9.38
C ASP A 23 -9.76 -17.02 8.31
N PRO A 24 -9.01 -18.13 8.50
CA PRO A 24 -8.05 -18.62 7.51
C PRO A 24 -8.68 -18.98 6.17
N LYS A 25 -10.00 -19.17 6.09
CA LYS A 25 -10.75 -19.42 4.85
C LYS A 25 -11.04 -18.16 4.05
N THR A 26 -10.99 -16.97 4.67
CA THR A 26 -11.14 -15.72 3.94
C THR A 26 -10.01 -15.57 2.95
N SER A 27 -10.37 -15.45 1.68
CA SER A 27 -9.43 -15.42 0.56
C SER A 27 -8.69 -14.08 0.47
N VAL A 28 -7.52 -14.10 -0.17
CA VAL A 28 -6.76 -12.87 -0.49
C VAL A 28 -7.60 -11.88 -1.29
N SER A 29 -8.43 -12.35 -2.23
CA SER A 29 -9.35 -11.50 -3.02
C SER A 29 -10.41 -10.79 -2.17
N GLU A 30 -10.91 -11.45 -1.13
CA GLU A 30 -11.88 -10.85 -0.19
C GLU A 30 -11.19 -9.80 0.69
N LEU A 31 -9.96 -10.05 1.14
CA LEU A 31 -9.19 -9.05 1.87
C LEU A 31 -8.88 -7.82 1.02
N PHE A 32 -8.52 -8.00 -0.25
CA PHE A 32 -8.41 -6.86 -1.19
C PHE A 32 -9.76 -6.15 -1.40
N ALA A 33 -10.90 -6.86 -1.32
CA ALA A 33 -12.21 -6.24 -1.35
C ALA A 33 -12.46 -5.30 -0.18
N ILE A 34 -11.97 -5.64 1.01
CA ILE A 34 -11.99 -4.75 2.18
C ILE A 34 -11.13 -3.51 1.88
N LEU A 35 -9.87 -3.67 1.44
CA LEU A 35 -8.95 -2.56 1.17
C LEU A 35 -9.44 -1.54 0.11
N ARG A 36 -10.36 -1.96 -0.77
CA ARG A 36 -10.97 -1.06 -1.76
C ARG A 36 -11.86 0.00 -1.11
N GLN A 37 -12.47 -0.29 0.03
CA GLN A 37 -13.38 0.63 0.72
C GLN A 37 -12.63 1.89 1.19
N TRP A 38 -13.10 3.07 0.76
CA TRP A 38 -12.52 4.36 1.14
C TRP A 38 -13.19 4.92 2.38
N VAL A 39 -12.98 4.23 3.50
CA VAL A 39 -13.54 4.60 4.81
C VAL A 39 -12.45 4.57 5.87
N PRO A 40 -12.53 5.42 6.91
CA PRO A 40 -11.45 5.54 7.89
C PRO A 40 -11.08 4.24 8.58
N GLN A 41 -12.08 3.43 8.95
CA GLN A 41 -11.89 2.16 9.65
C GLN A 41 -10.99 1.19 8.87
N VAL A 42 -11.12 1.15 7.56
CA VAL A 42 -10.27 0.30 6.70
C VAL A 42 -8.91 0.93 6.49
N GLN A 43 -8.86 2.23 6.18
CA GLN A 43 -7.62 2.89 5.78
C GLN A 43 -6.65 3.07 6.97
N GLN A 44 -7.16 3.29 8.17
CA GLN A 44 -6.35 3.38 9.39
C GLN A 44 -5.76 2.03 9.81
N ASN A 45 -6.37 0.91 9.40
CA ASN A 45 -5.95 -0.46 9.74
C ASN A 45 -5.32 -1.19 8.54
N ILE A 46 -4.68 -0.45 7.63
CA ILE A 46 -4.04 -0.99 6.43
C ILE A 46 -2.98 -2.05 6.75
N ASP A 47 -2.26 -1.88 7.85
CA ASP A 47 -1.23 -2.80 8.30
C ASP A 47 -1.82 -4.13 8.79
N ILE A 48 -2.92 -4.11 9.54
CA ILE A 48 -3.61 -5.32 10.01
C ILE A 48 -4.10 -6.12 8.81
N ILE A 49 -4.86 -5.48 7.91
CA ILE A 49 -5.44 -6.15 6.73
C ILE A 49 -4.33 -6.59 5.77
N GLY A 50 -3.33 -5.75 5.55
CA GLY A 50 -2.19 -6.06 4.69
C GLY A 50 -1.35 -7.22 5.22
N ASN A 51 -1.12 -7.29 6.53
CA ASN A 51 -0.41 -8.43 7.14
C ASN A 51 -1.21 -9.73 7.03
N GLU A 52 -2.53 -9.68 7.12
CA GLU A 52 -3.40 -10.84 6.87
C GLU A 52 -3.32 -11.34 5.42
N ILE A 53 -3.18 -10.43 4.45
CA ILE A 53 -2.91 -10.78 3.04
C ILE A 53 -1.56 -11.48 2.90
N LEU A 54 -0.50 -10.93 3.51
CA LEU A 54 0.85 -11.50 3.45
C LEU A 54 0.92 -12.88 4.13
N LYS A 55 0.25 -13.05 5.28
CA LYS A 55 0.18 -14.34 6.00
C LYS A 55 -0.44 -15.46 5.16
N ARG A 56 -1.34 -15.12 4.23
CA ARG A 56 -1.99 -16.07 3.30
C ARG A 56 -1.13 -16.41 2.07
N GLY A 57 0.15 -16.03 2.07
CA GLY A 57 1.12 -16.39 1.04
C GLY A 57 1.15 -15.46 -0.17
N CYS A 58 0.45 -14.31 -0.10
CA CYS A 58 0.50 -13.27 -1.13
C CYS A 58 1.91 -12.68 -1.21
N ASN A 59 2.48 -12.59 -2.42
CA ASN A 59 3.74 -11.89 -2.64
C ASN A 59 3.51 -10.38 -2.46
N VAL A 60 4.50 -9.65 -1.92
CA VAL A 60 4.42 -8.19 -1.75
C VAL A 60 4.18 -7.41 -3.05
N ASN A 61 4.50 -8.01 -4.21
CA ASN A 61 4.30 -7.46 -5.54
C ASN A 61 3.07 -8.02 -6.28
N ASP A 62 2.31 -8.93 -5.66
CA ASP A 62 1.05 -9.39 -6.20
C ASP A 62 0.04 -8.23 -6.28
N ARG A 63 -0.89 -8.36 -7.22
CA ARG A 63 -1.83 -7.30 -7.58
C ARG A 63 -3.25 -7.73 -7.28
N ASP A 64 -4.04 -6.79 -6.78
CA ASP A 64 -5.49 -6.95 -6.72
C ASP A 64 -6.03 -7.18 -8.14
N GLY A 65 -6.73 -8.29 -8.35
CA GLY A 65 -7.25 -8.67 -9.67
C GLY A 65 -8.23 -7.65 -10.26
N LEU A 66 -8.87 -6.81 -9.42
CA LEU A 66 -9.79 -5.79 -9.89
C LEU A 66 -9.09 -4.47 -10.25
N THR A 67 -8.23 -3.96 -9.36
CA THR A 67 -7.61 -2.63 -9.51
C THR A 67 -6.19 -2.65 -10.08
N ASP A 68 -5.60 -3.84 -10.23
CA ASP A 68 -4.19 -4.05 -10.60
C ASP A 68 -3.21 -3.30 -9.68
N MET A 69 -3.65 -2.94 -8.47
CA MET A 69 -2.82 -2.27 -7.45
C MET A 69 -2.14 -3.29 -6.55
N THR A 70 -0.88 -3.04 -6.20
CA THR A 70 -0.16 -3.81 -5.17
C THR A 70 -0.50 -3.29 -3.77
N LEU A 71 -0.14 -4.04 -2.72
CA LEU A 71 -0.28 -3.57 -1.33
C LEU A 71 0.38 -2.20 -1.11
N LEU A 72 1.54 -1.95 -1.72
CA LEU A 72 2.23 -0.66 -1.58
C LEU A 72 1.40 0.52 -2.13
N HIS A 73 0.59 0.32 -3.18
CA HIS A 73 -0.32 1.34 -3.68
C HIS A 73 -1.44 1.64 -2.68
N TYR A 74 -2.04 0.59 -2.10
CA TYR A 74 -3.04 0.73 -1.05
C TYR A 74 -2.48 1.45 0.17
N THR A 75 -1.26 1.10 0.61
CA THR A 75 -0.58 1.79 1.70
C THR A 75 -0.37 3.28 1.43
N CYS A 76 -0.02 3.66 0.20
CA CYS A 76 0.06 5.08 -0.19
C CYS A 76 -1.27 5.81 -0.06
N LYS A 77 -2.34 5.17 -0.52
CA LYS A 77 -3.72 5.65 -0.40
C LYS A 77 -4.14 5.78 1.07
N SER A 78 -3.77 4.82 1.92
CA SER A 78 -4.09 4.78 3.35
C SER A 78 -3.34 5.78 4.23
N GLY A 79 -2.44 6.60 3.67
CA GLY A 79 -1.83 7.71 4.39
C GLY A 79 -2.59 9.04 4.28
N ALA A 80 -3.68 9.10 3.50
CA ALA A 80 -4.36 10.37 3.22
C ALA A 80 -4.94 11.02 4.48
N HIS A 81 -4.74 12.33 4.62
CA HIS A 81 -5.24 13.09 5.77
C HIS A 81 -6.78 13.01 5.89
N GLY A 82 -7.27 12.83 7.12
CA GLY A 82 -8.71 12.76 7.42
C GLY A 82 -9.39 11.43 7.08
N ILE A 83 -8.69 10.50 6.43
CA ILE A 83 -9.20 9.16 6.12
C ILE A 83 -8.29 8.09 6.72
N GLY A 84 -6.99 8.18 6.45
CA GLY A 84 -6.00 7.19 6.86
C GLY A 84 -5.23 7.57 8.11
N ASP A 85 -4.20 6.77 8.40
CA ASP A 85 -3.22 7.02 9.45
C ASP A 85 -1.81 7.05 8.85
N VAL A 86 -1.18 8.23 8.86
CA VAL A 86 0.13 8.46 8.21
C VAL A 86 1.22 7.60 8.85
N GLU A 87 1.24 7.50 10.17
CA GLU A 87 2.30 6.79 10.89
C GLU A 87 2.25 5.28 10.60
N THR A 88 1.05 4.72 10.64
CA THR A 88 0.76 3.31 10.33
C THR A 88 1.10 3.00 8.88
N ALA A 89 0.64 3.85 7.95
CA ALA A 89 0.96 3.70 6.54
C ALA A 89 2.48 3.77 6.28
N VAL A 90 3.20 4.69 6.92
CA VAL A 90 4.66 4.83 6.80
C VAL A 90 5.39 3.59 7.31
N LYS A 91 5.01 3.08 8.48
CA LYS A 91 5.60 1.85 9.06
C LYS A 91 5.35 0.66 8.13
N PHE A 92 4.12 0.51 7.66
CA PHE A 92 3.77 -0.61 6.80
C PHE A 92 4.42 -0.50 5.41
N ALA A 93 4.54 0.69 4.85
CA ALA A 93 5.26 0.90 3.59
C ALA A 93 6.75 0.52 3.72
N ALA A 94 7.39 0.91 4.82
CA ALA A 94 8.77 0.51 5.11
C ALA A 94 8.91 -1.02 5.19
N GLN A 95 8.00 -1.69 5.92
CA GLN A 95 7.95 -3.15 6.00
C GLN A 95 7.79 -3.80 4.61
N LEU A 96 6.86 -3.31 3.78
CA LEU A 96 6.66 -3.84 2.43
C LEU A 96 7.92 -3.70 1.57
N ILE A 97 8.61 -2.56 1.68
CA ILE A 97 9.85 -2.33 0.93
C ILE A 97 10.99 -3.24 1.42
N ASP A 98 11.12 -3.44 2.73
CA ASP A 98 12.10 -4.37 3.31
C ASP A 98 11.85 -5.82 2.86
N LEU A 99 10.58 -6.17 2.63
CA LEU A 99 10.14 -7.45 2.05
C LEU A 99 10.32 -7.52 0.52
N GLY A 100 10.78 -6.46 -0.14
CA GLY A 100 11.07 -6.43 -1.57
C GLY A 100 9.95 -5.88 -2.47
N ALA A 101 9.07 -5.03 -1.94
CA ALA A 101 8.08 -4.34 -2.76
C ALA A 101 8.74 -3.42 -3.80
N ASP A 102 8.37 -3.58 -5.07
CA ASP A 102 8.85 -2.76 -6.19
C ASP A 102 7.96 -1.52 -6.35
N SER A 103 8.48 -0.38 -5.91
CA SER A 103 7.82 0.92 -6.00
C SER A 103 7.69 1.46 -7.44
N SER A 104 8.31 0.81 -8.42
CA SER A 104 8.22 1.18 -9.84
C SER A 104 7.05 0.52 -10.58
N LEU A 105 6.43 -0.51 -9.99
CA LEU A 105 5.24 -1.16 -10.56
C LEU A 105 4.11 -0.15 -10.72
N ARG A 106 3.46 -0.19 -11.88
CA ARG A 106 2.34 0.69 -12.22
C ARG A 106 1.06 -0.13 -12.30
N SER A 107 -0.02 0.41 -11.75
CA SER A 107 -1.37 -0.10 -11.99
C SER A 107 -1.70 0.00 -13.49
N ARG A 108 -2.31 -1.03 -14.05
CA ARG A 108 -2.78 -1.06 -15.44
C ARG A 108 -3.82 0.02 -15.75
N TRP A 109 -4.69 0.35 -14.80
CA TRP A 109 -5.84 1.22 -15.05
C TRP A 109 -5.49 2.71 -14.94
N THR A 110 -4.68 3.07 -13.95
CA THR A 110 -4.28 4.47 -13.73
C THR A 110 -2.92 4.80 -14.34
N ASN A 111 -2.14 3.78 -14.68
CA ASN A 111 -0.74 3.93 -15.06
C ASN A 111 0.07 4.69 -13.99
N MET A 112 -0.32 4.60 -12.72
CA MET A 112 0.35 5.24 -11.59
C MET A 112 1.11 4.19 -10.78
N ASN A 113 2.30 4.55 -10.30
CA ASN A 113 3.05 3.74 -9.32
C ASN A 113 2.83 4.27 -7.89
N ALA A 114 3.43 3.62 -6.89
CA ALA A 114 3.32 4.00 -5.48
C ALA A 114 3.65 5.48 -5.22
N LEU A 115 4.72 6.02 -5.84
CA LEU A 115 5.11 7.42 -5.67
C LEU A 115 4.02 8.39 -6.19
N HIS A 116 3.39 8.07 -7.31
CA HIS A 116 2.28 8.87 -7.83
C HIS A 116 1.08 8.84 -6.88
N TYR A 117 0.78 7.69 -6.27
CA TYR A 117 -0.30 7.59 -5.28
C TYR A 117 0.01 8.41 -4.03
N ALA A 118 1.22 8.31 -3.48
CA ALA A 118 1.63 9.11 -2.32
C ALA A 118 1.52 10.62 -2.59
N ALA A 119 1.89 11.06 -3.80
CA ALA A 119 1.72 12.46 -4.21
C ALA A 119 0.26 12.85 -4.43
N TYR A 120 -0.54 11.99 -5.08
CA TYR A 120 -1.95 12.25 -5.36
C TYR A 120 -2.78 12.38 -4.08
N PHE A 121 -2.48 11.57 -3.06
CA PHE A 121 -3.14 11.61 -1.75
C PHE A 121 -2.48 12.59 -0.76
N ASP A 122 -1.50 13.37 -1.21
CA ASP A 122 -0.79 14.38 -0.41
C ASP A 122 -0.18 13.83 0.89
N VAL A 123 0.61 12.75 0.77
CA VAL A 123 1.28 12.08 1.90
C VAL A 123 2.81 12.22 1.78
N PRO A 124 3.39 13.37 2.18
CA PRO A 124 4.81 13.64 1.98
C PRO A 124 5.73 12.68 2.74
N GLU A 125 5.31 12.10 3.85
CA GLU A 125 6.05 11.10 4.61
C GLU A 125 6.27 9.83 3.78
N LEU A 126 5.23 9.37 3.08
CA LEU A 126 5.31 8.21 2.19
C LEU A 126 6.18 8.48 0.96
N ILE A 127 6.13 9.71 0.42
CA ILE A 127 7.06 10.14 -0.65
C ILE A 127 8.51 9.95 -0.19
N ARG A 128 8.85 10.36 1.04
CA ARG A 128 10.20 10.21 1.59
C ARG A 128 10.61 8.74 1.74
N VAL A 129 9.73 7.89 2.25
CA VAL A 129 10.00 6.44 2.41
C VAL A 129 10.25 5.76 1.07
N ILE A 130 9.42 6.04 0.08
CA ILE A 130 9.51 5.45 -1.26
C ILE A 130 10.77 5.93 -1.99
N LEU A 131 11.13 7.21 -1.86
CA LEU A 131 12.32 7.75 -2.53
C LEU A 131 13.63 7.28 -1.90
N LYS A 132 13.70 7.11 -0.58
CA LYS A 132 14.91 6.61 0.12
C LYS A 132 15.34 5.23 -0.36
N THR A 133 14.39 4.43 -0.81
CA THR A 133 14.59 3.04 -1.21
C THR A 133 14.70 2.88 -2.72
N SER A 134 14.27 3.89 -3.48
CA SER A 134 14.50 3.97 -4.92
C SER A 134 16.00 4.15 -5.20
N LYS A 135 16.65 3.10 -5.72
CA LYS A 135 18.02 3.23 -6.24
C LYS A 135 17.98 4.18 -7.45
N PRO A 136 18.91 5.13 -7.57
CA PRO A 136 19.04 5.90 -8.80
C PRO A 136 19.27 4.92 -9.95
N LYS A 137 18.39 4.94 -10.96
CA LYS A 137 18.64 4.23 -12.22
C LYS A 137 19.86 4.90 -12.86
N GLY A 138 21.03 4.33 -12.66
CA GLY A 138 22.31 5.01 -12.87
C GLY A 138 22.54 5.50 -14.30
N LYS A 139 23.04 6.74 -14.40
CA LYS A 139 24.39 6.98 -14.89
C LYS A 139 25.09 7.92 -13.91
N CYS A 140 25.76 7.35 -12.91
CA CYS A 140 26.79 8.11 -12.21
C CYS A 140 27.96 8.21 -13.20
N TRP A 141 28.06 9.32 -13.91
CA TRP A 141 29.33 9.68 -14.53
C TRP A 141 30.30 9.90 -13.38
N GLN A 142 31.10 8.88 -13.07
CA GLN A 142 32.30 9.09 -12.29
C GLN A 142 33.15 10.04 -13.12
N MET A 143 33.13 11.33 -12.78
CA MET A 143 34.16 12.23 -13.24
C MET A 143 35.45 11.76 -12.57
N SER A 144 36.21 10.94 -13.28
CA SER A 144 37.59 10.69 -12.93
C SER A 144 38.30 12.03 -13.06
N VAL A 145 38.59 12.66 -11.92
CA VAL A 145 39.46 13.83 -11.87
C VAL A 145 40.83 13.33 -12.30
N ALA A 146 41.20 13.57 -13.55
CA ALA A 146 42.57 13.39 -13.98
C ALA A 146 43.40 14.43 -13.21
N SER A 147 44.15 13.98 -12.22
CA SER A 147 45.24 14.76 -11.63
C SER A 147 46.25 15.05 -12.75
N GLY A 148 46.09 16.21 -13.37
CA GLY A 148 47.09 16.79 -14.25
C GLY A 148 48.26 17.25 -13.40
N VAL A 149 49.30 16.43 -13.34
CA VAL A 149 50.65 16.87 -13.00
C VAL A 149 51.20 17.58 -14.22
N LEU A 150 51.46 18.88 -14.11
CA LEU A 150 52.52 19.61 -14.82
C LEU A 150 52.96 20.78 -13.94
#